data_AF-A0A7C1UTZ6-F1
#
_entry.id   AF-A0A7C1UTZ6-F1
#
_cell.length_a   1.000
_cell.length_b   1.000
_cell.length_c   1.000
_cell.angle_alpha   90.00
_cell.angle_beta   90.00
_cell.angle_gamma   90.00
#
_symmetry.space_group_name_H-M   'P 1'
#
loop_
_entity.id
_entity.type
_entity.pdbx_description
1 polymer ?
#
loop_
_entity_poly.entity_id
_entity_poly.type
_entity_poly.pdbx_seq_one_letter_code
_entity_poly.pdbx_strand_id
1 'polypeptide(L)'
;MSHELVLLLIGLFYALVFRLLGSLRRESFSFQFILEAVGLTVLAAALSFLAGIYLNPVLFLVLLYLVTMRVRLLVDLANLSARSGRFGLAERVYGLAWRLKPDEPGRQVIAMNQGAVLILAGRVSEAVPLLNKVLEAPRLSPKYAAATHYNLGVAYRKQGETQQAIKHLSAAIEAFPGSVYARRAQALLRKGIEKKSPTA
;
A
#
# COMPACT_ATOMS: atom_id res chain seq x y z
N MET A 1 -37.21 1.35 -9.42
CA MET A 1 -36.09 0.41 -9.22
C MET A 1 -36.26 -0.20 -7.85
N SER A 2 -36.26 -1.52 -7.71
CA SER A 2 -36.40 -2.13 -6.39
C SER A 2 -35.15 -1.90 -5.54
N HIS A 3 -35.31 -1.89 -4.21
CA HIS A 3 -34.26 -1.45 -3.28
C HIS A 3 -33.01 -2.34 -3.37
N GLU A 4 -33.22 -3.64 -3.48
CA GLU A 4 -32.17 -4.64 -3.67
C GLU A 4 -31.40 -4.43 -4.99
N LEU A 5 -32.07 -3.99 -6.07
CA LEU A 5 -31.38 -3.64 -7.33
C LEU A 5 -30.46 -2.43 -7.14
N VAL A 6 -30.86 -1.44 -6.33
CA VAL A 6 -29.99 -0.29 -6.00
C VAL A 6 -28.71 -0.79 -5.32
N LEU A 7 -28.83 -1.67 -4.33
CA LEU A 7 -27.67 -2.22 -3.59
C LEU A 7 -26.75 -3.02 -4.51
N LEU A 8 -27.31 -3.87 -5.39
CA LEU A 8 -26.56 -4.64 -6.37
C LEU A 8 -25.79 -3.74 -7.35
N LEU A 9 -26.44 -2.69 -7.86
CA LEU A 9 -25.81 -1.73 -8.76
C LEU A 9 -24.68 -0.95 -8.07
N ILE A 10 -24.87 -0.56 -6.80
CA ILE A 10 -23.81 0.09 -6.01
C ILE A 10 -22.62 -0.82 -5.85
N GLY A 11 -22.82 -2.08 -5.43
CA GLY A 11 -21.74 -3.03 -5.24
C GLY A 11 -20.99 -3.37 -6.54
N LEU A 12 -21.72 -3.55 -7.64
CA LEU A 12 -21.14 -3.75 -8.97
C LEU A 12 -20.31 -2.54 -9.41
N PHE A 13 -20.88 -1.34 -9.33
CA PHE A 13 -20.19 -0.11 -9.70
C PHE A 13 -18.95 0.12 -8.85
N TYR A 14 -19.06 -0.10 -7.54
CA TYR A 14 -17.93 -0.04 -6.61
C TYR A 14 -16.80 -0.98 -7.03
N ALA A 15 -17.09 -2.27 -7.26
CA ALA A 15 -16.08 -3.24 -7.68
C ALA A 15 -15.43 -2.86 -9.02
N LEU A 16 -16.22 -2.40 -10.00
CA LEU A 16 -15.73 -1.97 -11.31
C LEU A 16 -14.82 -0.75 -11.23
N VAL A 17 -15.21 0.28 -10.48
CA VAL A 17 -14.41 1.50 -10.31
C VAL A 17 -13.07 1.16 -9.64
N PHE A 18 -13.07 0.39 -8.55
CA PHE A 18 -11.83 0.01 -7.89
C PHE A 18 -10.94 -0.89 -8.76
N ARG A 19 -11.55 -1.79 -9.54
CA ARG A 19 -10.81 -2.61 -10.52
C ARG A 19 -10.18 -1.77 -11.61
N LEU A 20 -10.90 -0.76 -12.12
CA LEU A 20 -10.39 0.18 -13.13
C LEU A 20 -9.24 1.02 -12.56
N LEU A 21 -9.43 1.62 -11.38
CA LEU A 21 -8.40 2.42 -10.72
C LEU A 21 -7.15 1.59 -10.39
N GLY A 22 -7.31 0.35 -9.93
CA GLY A 22 -6.21 -0.58 -9.71
C GLY A 22 -5.45 -0.88 -11.01
N SER A 23 -6.17 -1.10 -12.11
CA SER A 23 -5.59 -1.33 -13.45
C SER A 23 -4.76 -0.14 -13.91
N LEU A 24 -5.30 1.07 -13.80
CA LEU A 24 -4.63 2.31 -14.19
C LEU A 24 -3.34 2.54 -13.37
N ARG A 25 -3.35 2.10 -12.10
CA ARG A 25 -2.18 2.19 -11.21
C ARG A 25 -1.22 1.01 -11.34
N ARG A 26 -1.52 0.03 -12.21
CA ARG A 26 -0.81 -1.26 -12.33
C ARG A 26 -0.67 -1.98 -10.97
N GLU A 27 -1.65 -1.79 -10.07
CA GLU A 27 -1.65 -2.44 -8.75
C GLU A 27 -2.03 -3.92 -8.92
N SER A 28 -1.41 -4.77 -8.09
CA SER A 28 -1.69 -6.20 -8.07
C SER A 28 -3.13 -6.45 -7.63
N PHE A 29 -3.76 -7.43 -8.28
CA PHE A 29 -5.16 -7.77 -8.06
C PHE A 29 -5.36 -8.43 -6.69
N SER A 30 -6.28 -7.88 -5.88
CA SER A 30 -6.67 -8.45 -4.59
C SER A 30 -7.93 -9.29 -4.76
N PHE A 31 -7.79 -10.62 -4.60
CA PHE A 31 -8.92 -11.53 -4.60
C PHE A 31 -9.80 -11.32 -3.37
N GLN A 32 -9.18 -11.03 -2.22
CA GLN A 32 -9.88 -10.79 -0.98
C GLN A 32 -10.84 -9.61 -1.09
N PHE A 33 -10.38 -8.49 -1.68
CA PHE A 33 -11.22 -7.31 -1.92
C PHE A 33 -12.50 -7.65 -2.71
N ILE A 34 -12.38 -8.43 -3.77
CA ILE A 34 -13.52 -8.75 -4.64
C ILE A 34 -14.49 -9.71 -3.96
N LEU A 35 -13.97 -10.75 -3.30
CA LEU A 35 -14.81 -11.70 -2.57
C LEU A 35 -15.60 -10.99 -1.47
N GLU A 36 -14.95 -10.10 -0.73
CA GLU A 36 -15.62 -9.30 0.30
C GLU A 36 -16.63 -8.33 -0.30
N ALA A 37 -16.28 -7.62 -1.38
CA ALA A 37 -17.18 -6.67 -2.02
C ALA A 37 -18.43 -7.35 -2.57
N VAL A 38 -18.27 -8.44 -3.33
CA VAL A 38 -19.36 -9.22 -3.90
C VAL A 38 -20.18 -9.88 -2.79
N GLY A 39 -19.51 -10.53 -1.82
CA GLY A 39 -20.16 -11.22 -0.71
C GLY A 39 -21.02 -10.28 0.13
N LEU A 40 -20.50 -9.11 0.52
CA LEU A 40 -21.28 -8.11 1.25
C LEU A 40 -22.44 -7.55 0.44
N THR A 41 -22.25 -7.36 -0.87
CA THR A 41 -23.31 -6.86 -1.75
C THR A 41 -24.45 -7.86 -1.89
N VAL A 42 -24.12 -9.13 -2.13
CA VAL A 42 -25.11 -10.21 -2.24
C VAL A 42 -25.84 -10.40 -0.90
N LEU A 43 -25.11 -10.37 0.22
CA LEU A 43 -25.71 -10.47 1.55
C LEU A 43 -26.66 -9.31 1.83
N ALA A 44 -26.26 -8.07 1.54
CA ALA A 44 -27.10 -6.89 1.74
C ALA A 44 -28.37 -6.93 0.88
N ALA A 45 -28.25 -7.32 -0.39
CA ALA A 45 -29.38 -7.50 -1.28
C ALA A 45 -30.32 -8.63 -0.82
N ALA A 46 -29.77 -9.75 -0.37
CA ALA A 46 -30.54 -10.88 0.15
C ALA A 46 -31.30 -10.52 1.44
N LEU A 47 -30.67 -9.79 2.38
CA LEU A 47 -31.34 -9.30 3.59
C LEU A 47 -32.48 -8.34 3.26
N SER A 48 -32.27 -7.46 2.27
CA SER A 48 -33.34 -6.58 1.77
C SER A 48 -34.49 -7.37 1.17
N PHE A 49 -34.20 -8.35 0.32
CA PHE A 49 -35.21 -9.12 -0.41
C PHE A 49 -35.98 -10.09 0.49
N LEU A 50 -35.27 -10.87 1.32
CA LEU A 50 -35.84 -11.95 2.12
C LEU A 50 -36.44 -11.45 3.44
N ALA A 51 -35.78 -10.51 4.10
CA ALA A 51 -36.17 -10.04 5.44
C ALA A 51 -36.83 -8.65 5.42
N GLY A 52 -37.00 -8.03 4.24
CA GLY A 52 -37.59 -6.70 4.12
C GLY A 52 -36.76 -5.58 4.78
N ILE A 53 -35.46 -5.81 5.02
CA ILE A 53 -34.59 -4.86 5.71
C ILE A 53 -34.15 -3.76 4.75
N TYR A 54 -34.59 -2.53 4.99
CA TYR A 54 -34.20 -1.37 4.20
C TYR A 54 -32.85 -0.80 4.65
N LEU A 55 -31.79 -1.17 3.94
CA LEU A 55 -30.44 -0.61 4.15
C LEU A 55 -30.28 0.73 3.43
N ASN A 56 -29.85 1.78 4.12
CA ASN A 56 -29.54 3.06 3.47
C ASN A 56 -28.39 2.87 2.45
N PRO A 57 -28.56 3.25 1.18
CA PRO A 57 -27.55 3.02 0.13
C PRO A 57 -26.19 3.67 0.39
N VAL A 58 -26.18 4.85 1.04
CA VAL A 58 -24.94 5.56 1.41
C VAL A 58 -24.23 4.82 2.54
N LEU A 59 -24.97 4.40 3.57
CA LEU A 59 -24.38 3.62 4.67
C LEU A 59 -23.85 2.27 4.18
N PHE A 60 -24.56 1.64 3.25
CA PHE A 60 -24.08 0.41 2.60
C PHE A 60 -22.76 0.65 1.85
N LEU A 61 -22.65 1.73 1.07
CA LEU A 61 -21.41 2.10 0.38
C LEU A 61 -20.26 2.38 1.37
N VAL A 62 -20.54 3.09 2.47
CA VAL A 62 -19.56 3.35 3.52
C VAL A 62 -19.10 2.05 4.17
N LEU A 63 -20.03 1.15 4.51
CA LEU A 63 -19.72 -0.16 5.07
C LEU A 63 -18.84 -0.97 4.10
N LEU A 64 -19.22 -1.02 2.83
CA LEU A 64 -18.48 -1.69 1.77
C LEU A 64 -17.05 -1.16 1.72
N TYR A 65 -16.88 0.16 1.67
CA TYR A 65 -15.57 0.80 1.68
C TYR A 65 -14.76 0.49 2.93
N LEU A 66 -15.35 0.62 4.12
CA LEU A 66 -14.65 0.38 5.39
C LEU A 66 -14.18 -1.07 5.49
N VAL A 67 -15.00 -2.04 5.11
CA VAL A 67 -14.63 -3.46 5.19
C VAL A 67 -13.54 -3.79 4.17
N THR A 68 -13.73 -3.47 2.90
CA THR A 68 -12.77 -3.87 1.85
C THR A 68 -11.46 -3.09 1.90
N MET A 69 -11.47 -1.85 2.43
CA MET A 69 -10.28 -0.98 2.54
C MET A 69 -9.64 -0.97 3.92
N ARG A 70 -10.15 -1.75 4.89
CA ARG A 70 -9.67 -1.76 6.29
C ARG A 70 -8.15 -1.85 6.44
N VAL A 71 -7.49 -2.67 5.63
CA VAL A 71 -6.03 -2.83 5.67
C VAL A 71 -5.34 -1.54 5.24
N ARG A 72 -5.82 -0.93 4.15
CA ARG A 72 -5.26 0.33 3.62
C ARG A 72 -5.48 1.48 4.58
N LEU A 73 -6.67 1.56 5.19
CA LEU A 73 -7.01 2.56 6.19
C LEU A 73 -6.10 2.46 7.43
N LEU A 74 -5.83 1.25 7.92
CA LEU A 74 -4.88 1.05 9.02
C LEU A 74 -3.45 1.42 8.63
N VAL A 75 -3.00 1.09 7.42
CA VAL A 75 -1.68 1.49 6.91
C VAL A 75 -1.57 3.02 6.83
N ASP A 76 -2.60 3.70 6.35
CA ASP A 76 -2.62 5.17 6.28
C ASP A 76 -2.61 5.80 7.68
N LEU A 77 -3.37 5.23 8.62
CA LEU A 77 -3.33 5.64 10.03
C LEU A 77 -1.94 5.46 10.66
N ALA A 78 -1.28 4.32 10.40
CA ALA A 78 0.08 4.06 10.87
C ALA A 78 1.08 5.07 10.29
N ASN A 79 0.99 5.35 8.98
CA ASN A 79 1.80 6.34 8.29
C ASN A 79 1.63 7.74 8.88
N LEU A 80 0.38 8.17 9.12
CA LEU A 80 0.08 9.46 9.76
C LEU A 80 0.68 9.54 11.17
N SER A 81 0.54 8.47 11.94
CA SER A 81 1.07 8.39 13.30
C SER A 81 2.60 8.49 13.33
N ALA A 82 3.28 7.82 12.40
CA ALA A 82 4.72 7.91 12.23
C ALA A 82 5.19 9.32 11.83
N ARG A 83 4.43 10.01 10.96
CA ARG A 83 4.73 11.42 10.62
C ARG A 83 4.63 12.36 11.81
N SER A 84 3.78 12.06 12.79
CA SER A 84 3.73 12.76 14.08
C SER A 84 4.83 12.33 15.07
N GLY A 85 5.82 11.52 14.65
CA GLY A 85 6.87 10.98 15.52
C GLY A 85 6.42 9.85 16.45
N ARG A 86 5.16 9.42 16.39
CA ARG A 86 4.59 8.37 17.25
C ARG A 86 4.86 6.97 16.68
N PHE A 87 6.14 6.60 16.58
CA PHE A 87 6.57 5.34 15.95
C PHE A 87 6.02 4.08 16.64
N GLY A 88 5.95 4.08 17.98
CA GLY A 88 5.38 2.95 18.72
C GLY A 88 3.88 2.75 18.44
N LEU A 89 3.13 3.84 18.21
CA LEU A 89 1.72 3.73 17.81
C LEU A 89 1.61 3.21 16.38
N ALA A 90 2.45 3.70 15.46
CA ALA A 90 2.47 3.22 14.08
C ALA A 90 2.71 1.70 14.01
N GLU A 91 3.66 1.17 14.80
CA GLU A 91 3.96 -0.26 14.87
C GLU A 91 2.76 -1.08 15.39
N ARG A 92 2.07 -0.61 16.44
CA ARG A 92 0.83 -1.25 16.93
C ARG A 92 -0.24 -1.30 15.85
N VAL A 93 -0.43 -0.20 15.11
CA VAL A 93 -1.43 -0.11 14.03
C VAL A 93 -1.08 -1.03 12.86
N TYR A 94 0.20 -1.14 12.47
CA TYR A 94 0.62 -2.17 11.50
C TYR A 94 0.35 -3.58 12.01
N GLY A 95 0.59 -3.84 13.30
CA GLY A 95 0.24 -5.11 13.94
C GLY A 95 -1.25 -5.45 13.81
N LEU A 96 -2.14 -4.45 13.94
CA LEU A 96 -3.57 -4.62 13.66
C LEU A 96 -3.82 -4.96 12.19
N ALA A 97 -3.17 -4.28 11.25
CA ALA A 97 -3.33 -4.56 9.83
C ALA A 97 -2.92 -6.01 9.47
N TRP A 98 -1.83 -6.51 10.06
CA TRP A 98 -1.40 -7.91 9.90
C TRP A 98 -2.41 -8.92 10.49
N ARG A 99 -3.04 -8.60 11.63
CA ARG A 99 -4.05 -9.46 12.27
C ARG A 99 -5.31 -9.65 11.43
N LEU A 100 -5.58 -8.76 10.46
CA LEU A 100 -6.69 -8.88 9.52
C LEU A 100 -6.47 -9.95 8.44
N LYS A 101 -5.35 -10.68 8.50
CA LYS A 101 -4.95 -11.73 7.54
C LYS A 101 -5.08 -11.25 6.09
N PRO A 102 -4.36 -10.16 5.72
CA PRO A 102 -4.40 -9.63 4.38
C PRO A 102 -3.88 -10.65 3.37
N ASP A 103 -4.48 -10.64 2.19
CA ASP A 103 -3.96 -11.29 1.00
C ASP A 103 -2.62 -10.68 0.56
N GLU A 104 -2.01 -11.31 -0.45
CA GLU A 104 -0.65 -10.98 -0.86
C GLU A 104 -0.44 -9.50 -1.23
N PRO A 105 -1.30 -8.84 -2.04
CA PRO A 105 -1.21 -7.40 -2.26
C PRO A 105 -1.30 -6.58 -0.96
N GLY A 106 -2.19 -6.95 -0.04
CA GLY A 106 -2.31 -6.29 1.26
C GLY A 106 -1.03 -6.43 2.11
N ARG A 107 -0.42 -7.62 2.13
CA ARG A 107 0.86 -7.87 2.82
C ARG A 107 2.00 -7.02 2.27
N GLN A 108 2.09 -6.92 0.93
CA GLN A 108 3.09 -6.08 0.26
C GLN A 108 2.94 -4.61 0.66
N VAL A 109 1.70 -4.09 0.68
CA VAL A 109 1.41 -2.72 1.10
C VAL A 109 1.82 -2.47 2.54
N ILE A 110 1.50 -3.39 3.46
CA ILE A 110 1.89 -3.25 4.86
C ILE A 110 3.41 -3.27 5.01
N ALA A 111 4.08 -4.31 4.50
CA ALA A 111 5.53 -4.48 4.65
C ALA A 111 6.33 -3.31 4.04
N MET A 112 5.94 -2.84 2.85
CA MET A 112 6.59 -1.70 2.19
C MET A 112 6.47 -0.41 3.02
N ASN A 113 5.27 -0.11 3.55
CA ASN A 113 5.04 1.10 4.35
C ASN A 113 5.70 0.99 5.73
N GLN A 114 5.60 -0.17 6.38
CA GLN A 114 6.24 -0.44 7.66
C GLN A 114 7.77 -0.32 7.54
N GLY A 115 8.37 -0.83 6.45
CA GLY A 115 9.79 -0.64 6.17
C GLY A 115 10.17 0.83 6.03
N ALA A 116 9.36 1.64 5.35
CA ALA A 116 9.56 3.09 5.27
C ALA A 116 9.52 3.77 6.65
N VAL A 117 8.57 3.37 7.50
CA VAL A 117 8.46 3.90 8.87
C VAL A 117 9.63 3.48 9.75
N LEU A 118 10.10 2.23 9.64
CA LEU A 118 11.29 1.76 10.37
C LEU A 118 12.55 2.56 9.99
N ILE A 119 12.73 2.88 8.70
CA ILE A 119 13.81 3.75 8.23
C ILE A 119 13.71 5.16 8.84
N LEU A 120 12.50 5.72 8.91
CA LEU A 120 12.26 7.03 9.53
C LEU A 120 12.57 7.01 11.03
N ALA A 121 12.24 5.90 11.71
CA ALA A 121 12.54 5.68 13.12
C ALA A 121 14.02 5.35 13.41
N GLY A 122 14.88 5.26 12.39
CA GLY A 122 16.29 4.88 12.53
C GLY A 122 16.53 3.38 12.72
N ARG A 123 15.49 2.55 12.74
CA ARG A 123 15.52 1.08 12.86
C ARG A 123 15.82 0.41 11.52
N VAL A 124 16.94 0.80 10.91
CA VAL A 124 17.28 0.40 9.53
C VAL A 124 17.56 -1.10 9.41
N SER A 125 18.18 -1.71 10.43
CA SER A 125 18.46 -3.15 10.50
C SER A 125 17.20 -4.01 10.38
N GLU A 126 16.06 -3.53 10.87
CA GLU A 126 14.76 -4.22 10.78
C GLU A 126 14.05 -3.94 9.46
N ALA A 127 14.27 -2.77 8.86
CA ALA A 127 13.64 -2.37 7.61
C ALA A 127 14.14 -3.16 6.40
N VAL A 128 15.46 -3.39 6.30
CA VAL A 128 16.09 -4.06 5.15
C VAL A 128 15.52 -5.46 4.90
N PRO A 129 15.50 -6.40 5.86
CA PRO A 129 14.96 -7.74 5.61
C PRO A 129 13.47 -7.71 5.26
N LEU A 130 12.69 -6.81 5.87
CA LEU A 130 11.28 -6.64 5.56
C LEU A 130 11.06 -6.18 4.11
N LEU A 131 11.85 -5.22 3.64
CA LEU A 131 11.77 -4.70 2.28
C LEU A 131 12.30 -5.71 1.24
N ASN A 132 13.31 -6.51 1.57
CA ASN A 132 13.78 -7.58 0.69
C ASN A 132 12.68 -8.64 0.45
N LYS A 133 11.94 -9.02 1.51
CA LYS A 133 10.77 -9.92 1.36
C LYS A 133 9.69 -9.36 0.43
N VAL A 134 9.51 -8.03 0.37
CA VAL A 134 8.58 -7.41 -0.58
C VAL A 134 9.05 -7.61 -2.02
N LEU A 135 10.35 -7.53 -2.28
CA LEU A 135 10.93 -7.75 -3.62
C LEU A 135 10.84 -9.20 -4.07
N GLU A 136 10.85 -10.15 -3.14
CA GLU A 136 10.67 -11.58 -3.41
C GLU A 136 9.22 -11.95 -3.76
N ALA A 137 8.27 -11.04 -3.51
CA ALA A 137 6.85 -11.33 -3.67
C ALA A 137 6.49 -11.51 -5.16
N PRO A 138 5.69 -12.55 -5.49
CA PRO A 138 5.27 -12.78 -6.85
C PRO A 138 4.36 -11.64 -7.31
N ARG A 139 4.53 -11.22 -8.57
CA ARG A 139 3.69 -10.18 -9.21
C ARG A 139 3.71 -8.84 -8.45
N LEU A 140 4.88 -8.43 -7.94
CA LEU A 140 5.06 -7.09 -7.39
C LEU A 140 4.85 -6.04 -8.49
N SER A 141 3.94 -5.10 -8.24
CA SER A 141 3.69 -4.03 -9.21
C SER A 141 4.94 -3.18 -9.44
N PRO A 142 5.16 -2.62 -10.65
CA PRO A 142 6.24 -1.66 -10.93
C PRO A 142 6.29 -0.51 -9.91
N LYS A 143 5.10 -0.04 -9.50
CA LYS A 143 4.94 1.01 -8.48
C LYS A 143 5.49 0.59 -7.11
N TYR A 144 5.17 -0.62 -6.66
CA TYR A 144 5.67 -1.12 -5.37
C TYR A 144 7.13 -1.53 -5.44
N ALA A 145 7.61 -2.06 -6.57
CA ALA A 145 9.02 -2.31 -6.81
C ALA A 145 9.84 -1.01 -6.70
N ALA A 146 9.42 0.05 -7.39
CA ALA A 146 10.08 1.35 -7.33
C ALA A 146 10.11 1.95 -5.92
N ALA A 147 8.98 1.87 -5.19
CA ALA A 147 8.91 2.33 -3.80
C ALA A 147 9.81 1.52 -2.85
N THR A 148 9.82 0.20 -3.00
CA THR A 148 10.61 -0.72 -2.16
C THR A 148 12.11 -0.54 -2.41
N HIS A 149 12.52 -0.48 -3.67
CA HIS A 149 13.89 -0.15 -4.05
C HIS A 149 14.32 1.23 -3.57
N TYR A 150 13.45 2.24 -3.66
CA TYR A 150 13.75 3.57 -3.10
C TYR A 150 14.00 3.50 -1.59
N ASN A 151 13.14 2.80 -0.85
CA ASN A 151 13.28 2.65 0.60
C ASN A 151 14.57 1.90 0.96
N LEU A 152 14.91 0.80 0.27
CA LEU A 152 16.19 0.10 0.45
C LEU A 152 17.38 1.03 0.15
N GLY A 153 17.31 1.82 -0.92
CA GLY A 153 18.34 2.81 -1.24
C GLY A 153 18.56 3.83 -0.13
N VAL A 154 17.47 4.32 0.49
CA VAL A 154 17.55 5.21 1.66
C VAL A 154 18.10 4.49 2.89
N ALA A 155 17.70 3.24 3.13
CA ALA A 155 18.18 2.40 4.23
C ALA A 155 19.70 2.20 4.15
N TYR A 156 20.20 1.67 3.03
CA TYR A 156 21.63 1.44 2.85
C TYR A 156 22.44 2.73 2.92
N ARG A 157 21.91 3.85 2.41
CA ARG A 157 22.57 5.15 2.56
C ARG A 157 22.70 5.58 4.03
N LYS A 158 21.70 5.30 4.87
CA LYS A 158 21.77 5.57 6.32
C LYS A 158 22.79 4.68 7.03
N GLN A 159 23.05 3.48 6.50
CA GLN A 159 24.08 2.57 7.01
C GLN A 159 25.49 2.90 6.49
N GLY A 160 25.64 3.86 5.57
CA GLY A 160 26.93 4.16 4.92
C GLY A 160 27.28 3.26 3.73
N GLU A 161 26.42 2.27 3.44
CA GLU A 161 26.56 1.29 2.36
C GLU A 161 26.27 1.92 0.99
N THR A 162 27.18 2.79 0.55
CA THR A 162 26.99 3.68 -0.60
C THR A 162 26.73 2.92 -1.90
N GLN A 163 27.41 1.80 -2.12
CA GLN A 163 27.25 1.03 -3.35
C GLN A 163 25.87 0.36 -3.44
N GLN A 164 25.38 -0.21 -2.33
CA GLN A 164 24.04 -0.80 -2.27
C GLN A 164 22.96 0.28 -2.38
N ALA A 165 23.20 1.45 -1.78
CA ALA A 165 22.31 2.59 -1.93
C ALA A 165 22.17 2.99 -3.41
N ILE A 166 23.28 3.12 -4.15
CA ILE A 166 23.24 3.46 -5.58
C ILE A 166 22.49 2.38 -6.36
N LYS A 167 22.82 1.11 -6.15
CA LYS A 167 22.16 -0.02 -6.83
C LYS A 167 20.63 0.05 -6.68
N HIS A 168 20.14 0.21 -5.46
CA HIS A 168 18.70 0.23 -5.21
C HIS A 168 18.02 1.54 -5.65
N LEU A 169 18.70 2.68 -5.56
CA LEU A 169 18.14 3.93 -6.10
C LEU A 169 18.04 3.88 -7.64
N SER A 170 19.02 3.30 -8.33
CA SER A 170 18.94 3.07 -9.79
C SER A 170 17.82 2.11 -10.14
N ALA A 171 17.70 0.98 -9.43
CA ALA A 171 16.61 0.02 -9.62
C ALA A 171 15.22 0.66 -9.39
N ALA A 172 15.10 1.64 -8.48
CA ALA A 172 13.85 2.36 -8.29
C ALA A 172 13.45 3.22 -9.50
N ILE A 173 14.43 3.78 -10.21
CA ILE A 173 14.23 4.57 -11.44
C ILE A 173 13.80 3.66 -12.58
N GLU A 174 14.48 2.54 -12.75
CA GLU A 174 14.20 1.54 -13.79
C GLU A 174 12.84 0.87 -13.58
N ALA A 175 12.50 0.53 -12.33
CA ALA A 175 11.27 -0.18 -12.02
C ALA A 175 10.01 0.62 -12.38
N PHE A 176 10.01 1.93 -12.17
CA PHE A 176 8.89 2.78 -12.59
C PHE A 176 9.35 4.20 -12.96
N PRO A 177 9.80 4.38 -14.23
CA PRO A 177 10.25 5.67 -14.72
C PRO A 177 9.16 6.73 -14.60
N GLY A 178 9.53 7.94 -14.20
CA GLY A 178 8.59 9.05 -14.01
C GLY A 178 7.73 8.98 -12.73
N SER A 179 7.90 7.96 -11.90
CA SER A 179 7.25 7.91 -10.58
C SER A 179 7.85 8.93 -9.59
N VAL A 180 7.11 9.24 -8.52
CA VAL A 180 7.63 10.08 -7.42
C VAL A 180 8.88 9.44 -6.80
N TYR A 181 8.92 8.11 -6.69
CA TYR A 181 10.06 7.37 -6.15
C TYR A 181 11.27 7.45 -7.07
N ALA A 182 11.09 7.32 -8.39
CA ALA A 182 12.16 7.51 -9.37
C ALA A 182 12.74 8.93 -9.30
N ARG A 183 11.91 9.98 -9.27
CA ARG A 183 12.39 11.37 -9.14
C ARG A 183 13.13 11.60 -7.83
N ARG A 184 12.62 11.06 -6.71
CA ARG A 184 13.31 11.14 -5.42
C ARG A 184 14.64 10.38 -5.46
N ALA A 185 14.69 9.22 -6.08
CA ALA A 185 15.92 8.44 -6.24
C ALA A 185 16.98 9.21 -7.05
N GLN A 186 16.58 9.81 -8.18
CA GLN A 186 17.45 10.68 -8.99
C GLN A 186 18.02 11.84 -8.15
N ALA A 187 17.17 12.51 -7.38
CA ALA A 187 17.60 13.61 -6.52
C ALA A 187 18.61 13.16 -5.43
N LEU A 188 18.44 11.95 -4.87
CA LEU A 188 19.37 11.43 -3.88
C LEU A 188 20.70 10.99 -4.49
N LEU A 189 20.69 10.42 -5.70
CA LEU A 189 21.90 10.05 -6.42
C LEU A 189 22.74 11.28 -6.79
N ARG A 190 22.11 12.34 -7.32
CA ARG A 190 22.79 13.61 -7.65
C ARG A 190 23.50 14.22 -6.44
N LYS A 191 22.80 14.33 -5.30
CA LYS A 191 23.39 14.83 -4.04
C LYS A 191 24.57 13.98 -3.55
N GLY A 192 24.55 12.66 -3.82
CA GLY A 192 25.64 11.75 -3.46
C GLY A 192 26.87 11.92 -4.35
N ILE A 193 26.67 12.24 -5.63
CA ILE A 193 27.74 12.54 -6.60
C ILE A 193 28.37 13.90 -6.27
N GLU A 194 27.55 14.92 -6.03
CA GLU A 194 28.04 16.27 -5.67
C GLU A 194 28.91 16.27 -4.40
N LYS A 195 28.56 15.47 -3.39
CA LYS A 195 29.40 15.31 -2.18
C LYS A 195 30.72 14.59 -2.42
N LYS A 196 30.86 13.82 -3.50
CA LYS A 196 32.09 13.11 -3.87
C LYS A 196 33.00 13.90 -4.80
N SER A 197 32.54 15.03 -5.34
CA SER A 197 33.34 15.98 -6.10
C SER A 197 33.73 17.16 -5.20
N PRO A 198 34.79 17.05 -4.37
CA PRO A 198 35.40 18.27 -3.84
C PRO A 198 35.86 19.09 -5.03
N THR A 199 35.48 20.37 -5.04
CA THR A 199 36.04 21.42 -5.88
C THR A 199 37.55 21.20 -6.08
N ALA A 200 37.93 20.95 -7.33
CA ALA A 200 39.31 21.08 -7.79
C ALA A 200 39.72 22.56 -7.80
#